data_AF-A0A1V5FTV6-F1
#
_entry.id   AF-A0A1V5FTV6-F1
#
_cell.length_a   1.000
_cell.length_b   1.000
_cell.length_c   1.000
_cell.angle_alpha   90.00
_cell.angle_beta   90.00
_cell.angle_gamma   90.00
#
_symmetry.space_group_name_H-M   'P 1'
#
loop_
_entity.id
_entity.type
_entity.pdbx_description
1 polymer ?
#
loop_
_entity_poly.entity_id
_entity_poly.type
_entity_poly.pdbx_seq_one_letter_code
_entity_poly.pdbx_strand_id
1 'polypeptide(L)' 'MAAKSPNEKRAYPLRISGQVLDAMQRWSDDELRSLNAQIEYVLRDALRRAGRLHDSRTDKEDTD' A
#
# COMPACT_ATOMS: atom_id res chain seq x y z
N MET A 1 16.52 8.73 -19.64
CA MET A 1 15.66 7.76 -18.92
C MET A 1 15.32 8.37 -17.56
N ALA A 2 14.07 8.79 -17.32
CA ALA A 2 13.70 9.39 -16.04
C ALA A 2 13.55 8.29 -14.98
N ALA A 3 14.33 8.38 -13.90
CA ALA A 3 14.22 7.47 -12.77
C ALA A 3 12.84 7.64 -12.09
N LYS A 4 12.14 6.53 -11.92
CA LYS A 4 10.79 6.47 -11.34
C LYS A 4 10.83 6.95 -9.88
N SER A 5 10.06 7.97 -9.52
CA SER A 5 10.07 8.51 -8.15
C SER A 5 9.65 7.45 -7.14
N PRO A 6 10.27 7.37 -5.95
CA PRO A 6 10.00 6.33 -4.94
C PRO A 6 8.57 6.35 -4.38
N ASN A 7 7.75 7.33 -4.77
CA ASN A 7 6.37 7.51 -4.32
C ASN A 7 5.34 7.52 -5.47
N GLU A 8 5.73 7.06 -6.66
CA GLU A 8 4.82 7.03 -7.81
C GLU A 8 3.77 5.93 -7.61
N LYS A 9 2.51 6.35 -7.41
CA LYS A 9 1.36 5.44 -7.35
C LYS A 9 1.11 4.86 -8.73
N ARG A 10 1.09 3.53 -8.83
CA ARG A 10 0.76 2.81 -10.07
C ARG A 10 -0.65 2.24 -9.95
N ALA A 11 -1.48 2.48 -10.96
CA ALA A 11 -2.77 1.82 -11.04
C ALA A 11 -2.58 0.35 -11.45
N TYR A 12 -3.20 -0.57 -10.71
CA TYR A 12 -3.19 -2.00 -11.01
C TYR A 12 -4.61 -2.56 -10.82
N PRO A 13 -5.17 -3.27 -11.82
CA PRO A 13 -6.51 -3.86 -11.70
C PRO A 13 -6.48 -5.01 -10.69
N LEU A 14 -7.20 -4.85 -9.58
CA LEU A 14 -7.28 -5.87 -8.53
C LEU A 14 -8.46 -6.81 -8.79
N ARG A 15 -8.18 -8.12 -8.82
CA ARG A 15 -9.23 -9.15 -8.79
C ARG A 15 -9.46 -9.56 -7.34
N ILE A 16 -10.59 -9.16 -6.76
CA ILE A 16 -10.95 -9.41 -5.37
C ILE A 16 -12.42 -9.86 -5.30
N SER A 17 -12.78 -10.65 -4.28
CA SER A 17 -14.17 -11.04 -4.07
C SER A 17 -15.00 -9.81 -3.65
N GLY A 18 -16.26 -9.76 -4.12
CA GLY A 18 -17.18 -8.66 -3.78
C GLY A 18 -17.39 -8.50 -2.28
N GLN A 19 -17.55 -9.61 -1.55
CA GLN A 19 -17.72 -9.60 -0.09
C GLN A 19 -16.54 -8.92 0.63
N VAL A 20 -15.30 -9.15 0.18
CA VAL A 20 -14.13 -8.52 0.79
C VAL A 20 -14.07 -7.03 0.44
N LEU A 21 -14.43 -6.67 -0.79
CA LEU A 21 -14.51 -5.27 -1.20
C LEU A 21 -15.55 -4.49 -0.37
N ASP A 22 -16.73 -5.08 -0.14
CA ASP A 22 -17.79 -4.48 0.67
C ASP A 22 -17.37 -4.29 2.13
N ALA A 23 -16.70 -5.30 2.71
CA ALA A 23 -16.16 -5.20 4.06
C ALA A 23 -15.09 -4.10 4.17
N MET A 24 -14.22 -3.98 3.15
CA MET A 24 -13.20 -2.95 3.11
C MET A 24 -13.78 -1.55 2.92
N GLN A 25 -14.86 -1.42 2.14
CA GLN A 25 -15.59 -0.15 1.98
C GLN A 25 -16.15 0.33 3.31
N ARG A 26 -16.86 -0.54 4.05
CA ARG A 26 -17.42 -0.20 5.37
C ARG A 26 -16.34 0.25 6.34
N TRP A 27 -15.23 -0.49 6.41
CA TRP A 27 -14.10 -0.11 7.26
C TRP A 27 -13.49 1.24 6.84
N SER A 28 -13.39 1.50 5.54
CA SER A 28 -12.91 2.80 5.06
C SER A 28 -13.84 3.96 5.45
N ASP A 29 -15.16 3.72 5.42
CA ASP A 29 -16.16 4.71 5.82
C ASP A 29 -16.07 5.00 7.33
N ASP A 30 -15.89 3.96 8.16
CA ASP A 30 -15.72 4.08 9.61
C ASP A 30 -14.46 4.89 9.99
N GLU A 31 -13.38 4.78 9.20
CA GLU A 31 -12.13 5.55 9.39
C GLU A 31 -12.11 6.90 8.65
N LEU A 32 -13.20 7.31 8.01
CA LEU A 32 -13.29 8.52 7.17
C LEU A 32 -12.17 8.60 6.12
N ARG A 33 -11.85 7.45 5.51
CA ARG A 33 -10.78 7.28 4.53
C ARG A 33 -11.35 6.82 3.20
N SER A 34 -10.68 7.16 2.10
CA SER A 34 -11.00 6.54 0.81
C SER A 34 -10.66 5.05 0.82
N LEU A 35 -11.47 4.26 0.11
CA LEU A 35 -11.26 2.82 -0.06
C LEU A 35 -9.84 2.48 -0.54
N ASN A 36 -9.30 3.22 -1.51
CA ASN A 36 -7.94 3.00 -2.01
C ASN A 36 -6.87 3.23 -0.93
N ALA A 37 -7.04 4.27 -0.11
CA ALA A 37 -6.10 4.54 0.98
C ALA A 37 -6.25 3.51 2.12
N GLN A 38 -7.43 2.91 2.31
CA GLN A 38 -7.63 1.82 3.25
C GLN A 38 -6.95 0.53 2.78
N ILE A 39 -7.16 0.16 1.51
CA ILE A 39 -6.48 -1.00 0.89
C ILE A 39 -4.97 -0.85 0.99
N GLU A 40 -4.43 0.32 0.62
CA GLU A 40 -2.98 0.59 0.72
C GLU A 40 -2.46 0.46 2.16
N TYR A 41 -3.20 0.98 3.14
CA TYR A 41 -2.81 0.89 4.55
C TYR A 41 -2.73 -0.57 5.02
N VAL A 42 -3.77 -1.36 4.75
CA VAL A 42 -3.84 -2.78 5.12
C VAL A 42 -2.73 -3.58 4.45
N LEU A 43 -2.48 -3.35 3.15
CA LEU A 43 -1.40 -4.03 2.41
C LEU A 43 -0.02 -3.68 2.99
N ARG A 44 0.23 -2.40 3.28
CA ARG A 44 1.50 -1.99 3.91
C ARG A 44 1.68 -2.60 5.29
N ASP A 45 0.64 -2.59 6.12
CA ASP A 45 0.68 -3.18 7.45
C ASP A 45 0.95 -4.69 7.38
N ALA A 46 0.23 -5.41 6.52
CA ALA A 46 0.43 -6.83 6.29
C ALA A 46 1.86 -7.15 5.81
N LEU A 47 2.40 -6.38 4.86
CA LEU A 47 3.78 -6.54 4.38
C LEU A 47 4.81 -6.24 5.46
N ARG A 48 4.60 -5.23 6.32
CA ARG A 48 5.49 -4.95 7.46
C ARG A 48 5.48 -6.10 8.46
N ARG A 49 4.30 -6.57 8.86
CA ARG A 49 4.15 -7.72 9.77
C ARG A 49 4.79 -8.99 9.22
N ALA A 50 4.76 -9.17 7.90
CA ALA A 50 5.41 -10.29 7.22
C ALA A 50 6.93 -10.09 7.01
N GLY A 51 7.50 -8.94 7.39
CA GLY A 51 8.90 -8.60 7.13
C GLY A 51 9.24 -8.45 5.64
N ARG A 52 8.25 -8.10 4.81
CA ARG A 52 8.36 -8.01 3.34
C ARG A 52 8.40 -6.59 2.81
N LEU A 53 8.19 -5.59 3.67
CA LEU A 53 8.34 -4.18 3.31
C LEU A 53 9.66 -3.67 3.87
N HIS A 54 10.68 -3.53 3.03
CA HIS A 54 11.91 -2.83 3.39
C HIS A 54 11.69 -1.32 3.22
N ASP A 55 11.99 -0.55 4.26
CA ASP A 55 11.87 0.91 4.19
C ASP A 55 12.96 1.42 3.24
N SER A 56 12.56 1.94 2.08
CA SER A 56 13.49 2.37 1.01
C SER A 56 14.29 3.63 1.38
N ARG A 57 14.29 4.03 2.66
CA ARG A 57 15.18 5.05 3.22
C ARG A 57 16.51 4.48 3.68
N THR A 58 16.60 3.19 3.96
CA THR A 58 17.82 2.59 4.50
C THR A 58 18.83 2.18 3.42
N ASP A 59 18.45 2.20 2.14
CA ASP A 59 19.34 1.82 1.02
C ASP A 59 20.18 3.00 0.47
N LYS A 60 20.19 4.17 1.13
CA LYS A 60 20.96 5.36 0.69
C LYS A 60 22.16 5.73 1.58
N GLU A 61 22.47 4.97 2.63
CA GLU A 61 23.54 5.32 3.60
C GLU A 61 24.69 4.30 3.69
N ASP A 62 24.85 3.38 2.72
CA ASP A 62 26.03 2.48 2.65
C ASP A 62 26.74 2.59 1.29
N THR A 63 27.14 3.81 0.93
CA THR A 63 28.21 4.03 -0.06
C THR A 63 28.99 5.28 0.34
N ASP A 64 29.93 5.08 1.25
CA ASP A 64 31.21 5.81 1.33
C ASP A 64 32.32 4.81 1.01
#